data_AF-A0A1Y1JXI5-F1
#
_entry.id   AF-A0A1Y1JXI5-F1
#
_cell.length_a   1.000
_cell.length_b   1.000
_cell.length_c   1.000
_cell.angle_alpha   90.00
_cell.angle_beta   90.00
_cell.angle_gamma   90.00
#
_symmetry.space_group_name_H-M   'P 1'
#
loop_
_entity.id
_entity.type
_entity.pdbx_description
1 polymer ?
#
loop_
_entity_poly.entity_id
_entity_poly.type
_entity_poly.pdbx_seq_one_letter_code
_entity_poly.pdbx_strand_id
1 'polypeptide(L)'
;MIWDPFRHRLLKTVHTPHIGNIFSVKFVGSDDSLIATGAGDCRVVVQSVEQAVRHQTPHLDCGCHMGRVKRLATSPDEPLLFWSASEDGLVIQYDMREPHECASTKSKVFVDLSYTSEVKCIAVNPVRSHLIAIGANDCFIRLFDRRMVKTSTYRINHTNDLRKRTPPEPQDPRCVQYFAPGHLAKDARGDMTYKLAATYVTFDSSGSDMLVNMGGEQIYLFDINNPRYVNELCVPENASNTKNVRPCCNIYRSRSNGTKITSNRKLLKCNKKISSQPCACDFIERARTLFNRKWTGDVYSAARDYLHVIRNWNDNKDAYIGLIQCLIALNWSDEAYHWLDYFSSNFVDYNDSAQIKTLHDDIASCKTKKDEEINSEKAFSDEEKQLRLESRDYETHFIGHCNTTTDIKEANFLGENANFICAGSDDGIIFIWDRKTTNIATALWGDGSIVNCVQPHPSACLIATSGIDPMVKLWSPTGEEGAENSRVVVDPWAAIEANQQRMVMDPFENMLANMGYRVSPLEGQDTPTCRTS
;
A
#
# COMPACT_ATOMS: atom_id res chain seq x y z
N MET A 1 -21.44 12.79 -8.43
CA MET A 1 -22.66 13.24 -7.72
C MET A 1 -22.22 14.03 -6.48
N ILE A 2 -22.96 15.06 -6.08
CA ILE A 2 -22.73 15.83 -4.86
C ILE A 2 -23.88 15.55 -3.90
N TRP A 3 -23.57 15.07 -2.70
CA TRP A 3 -24.53 14.64 -1.68
C TRP A 3 -24.38 15.47 -0.40
N ASP A 4 -25.50 15.73 0.27
CA ASP A 4 -25.52 16.11 1.68
C ASP A 4 -25.62 14.82 2.49
N PRO A 5 -24.51 14.41 3.15
CA PRO A 5 -24.46 13.12 3.84
C PRO A 5 -25.23 13.14 5.16
N PHE A 6 -25.55 14.31 5.73
CA PHE A 6 -26.30 14.43 6.99
C PHE A 6 -27.81 14.45 6.76
N ARG A 7 -28.24 14.99 5.61
CA ARG A 7 -29.65 14.99 5.19
C ARG A 7 -30.00 13.84 4.26
N HIS A 8 -29.05 12.96 3.97
CA HIS A 8 -29.20 11.81 3.08
C HIS A 8 -29.81 12.23 1.73
N ARG A 9 -29.33 13.33 1.15
CA ARG A 9 -29.95 13.95 -0.02
C ARG A 9 -28.94 14.22 -1.12
N LEU A 10 -29.26 13.77 -2.33
CA LEU A 10 -28.56 14.19 -3.55
C LEU A 10 -28.80 15.68 -3.79
N LEU A 11 -27.73 16.47 -3.82
CA LEU A 11 -27.79 17.91 -4.08
C LEU A 11 -27.71 18.19 -5.58
N LYS A 12 -26.71 17.61 -6.26
CA LYS A 12 -26.44 17.88 -7.68
C LYS A 12 -25.81 16.65 -8.37
N THR A 13 -26.17 16.44 -9.64
CA THR A 13 -25.47 15.52 -10.55
C THR A 13 -24.63 16.36 -11.52
N VAL A 14 -23.33 16.12 -11.52
CA VAL A 14 -22.35 16.87 -12.32
C VAL A 14 -21.99 16.02 -13.53
N HIS A 15 -22.33 16.50 -14.72
CA HIS A 15 -21.93 15.84 -15.97
C HIS A 15 -20.53 16.33 -16.39
N THR A 16 -19.67 15.40 -16.77
CA THR A 16 -18.32 15.70 -17.28
C THR A 16 -18.25 15.36 -18.76
N PRO A 17 -17.39 16.02 -19.56
CA PRO A 17 -17.20 15.70 -20.97
C PRO A 17 -16.39 14.40 -21.21
N HIS A 18 -15.98 13.70 -20.14
CA HIS A 18 -15.23 12.47 -20.24
C HIS A 18 -16.00 11.36 -20.97
N ILE A 19 -15.28 10.59 -21.78
CA ILE A 19 -15.79 9.41 -22.51
C ILE A 19 -15.32 8.09 -21.90
N GLY A 20 -14.36 8.16 -20.96
CA GLY A 20 -13.84 7.00 -20.22
C GLY A 20 -14.22 7.04 -18.74
N ASN A 21 -13.89 5.95 -18.03
CA ASN A 21 -14.10 5.87 -16.59
C ASN A 21 -13.33 6.99 -15.86
N ILE A 22 -14.03 7.71 -14.98
CA ILE A 22 -13.42 8.72 -14.11
C ILE A 22 -12.74 8.00 -12.96
N PHE A 23 -11.42 8.16 -12.84
CA PHE A 23 -10.62 7.49 -11.81
C PHE A 23 -10.36 8.38 -10.61
N SER A 24 -10.38 9.71 -10.78
CA SER A 24 -10.13 10.64 -9.69
C SER A 24 -10.92 11.92 -9.84
N VAL A 25 -11.47 12.39 -8.71
CA VAL A 25 -12.24 13.63 -8.60
C VAL A 25 -11.73 14.38 -7.37
N LYS A 26 -11.45 15.69 -7.52
CA LYS A 26 -11.04 16.57 -6.41
C LYS A 26 -11.72 17.92 -6.53
N PHE A 27 -12.10 18.50 -5.39
CA PHE A 27 -12.42 19.93 -5.34
C PHE A 27 -11.12 20.72 -5.48
N VAL A 28 -11.18 21.79 -6.26
CA VAL A 28 -10.08 22.74 -6.48
C VAL A 28 -10.62 24.12 -6.12
N GLY A 29 -9.78 24.99 -5.60
CA GLY A 29 -10.23 26.26 -5.03
C GLY A 29 -10.62 26.14 -3.56
N SER A 30 -10.94 27.27 -2.95
CA SER A 30 -11.30 27.39 -1.54
C SER A 30 -12.81 27.40 -1.29
N ASP A 31 -13.62 27.45 -2.35
CA ASP A 31 -15.07 27.66 -2.32
C ASP A 31 -15.88 26.42 -2.69
N ASP A 32 -15.22 25.25 -2.81
CA ASP A 32 -15.80 23.98 -3.26
C ASP A 32 -16.62 24.08 -4.56
N SER A 33 -16.36 25.11 -5.37
CA SER A 33 -17.14 25.40 -6.57
C SER A 33 -16.52 24.79 -7.82
N LEU A 34 -15.21 24.58 -7.85
CA LEU A 34 -14.50 23.96 -8.97
C LEU A 34 -14.20 22.50 -8.66
N ILE A 35 -14.40 21.66 -9.67
CA ILE A 35 -14.09 20.24 -9.61
C ILE A 35 -13.09 19.93 -10.72
N ALA A 36 -11.99 19.28 -10.34
CA ALA A 36 -11.06 18.64 -11.26
C ALA A 36 -11.36 17.14 -11.37
N THR A 37 -11.39 16.62 -12.59
CA THR A 37 -11.61 15.22 -12.90
C THR A 37 -10.51 14.67 -13.82
N GLY A 38 -10.03 13.48 -13.50
CA GLY A 38 -9.06 12.73 -14.31
C GLY A 38 -9.64 11.35 -14.65
N ALA A 39 -9.51 10.96 -15.91
CA ALA A 39 -10.19 9.78 -16.43
C ALA A 39 -9.34 8.92 -17.38
N GLY A 40 -9.90 7.77 -17.76
CA GLY A 40 -9.31 6.80 -18.68
C GLY A 40 -9.31 7.21 -20.16
N ASP A 41 -9.85 8.37 -20.50
CA ASP A 41 -9.74 8.99 -21.82
C ASP A 41 -8.50 9.89 -21.96
N CYS A 42 -7.57 9.78 -21.01
CA CYS A 42 -6.31 10.54 -20.93
C CYS A 42 -6.50 12.04 -20.70
N ARG A 43 -7.68 12.48 -20.27
CA ARG A 43 -7.97 13.90 -20.06
C ARG A 43 -8.00 14.31 -18.59
N VAL A 44 -7.67 15.57 -18.37
CA VAL A 44 -7.89 16.30 -17.11
C VAL A 44 -8.84 17.45 -17.39
N VAL A 45 -9.98 17.47 -16.72
CA VAL A 45 -11.02 18.48 -16.91
C VAL A 45 -11.23 19.25 -15.61
N VAL A 46 -11.33 20.58 -15.68
CA VAL A 46 -11.72 21.43 -14.55
C VAL A 46 -12.93 22.25 -14.93
N GLN A 47 -13.97 22.20 -14.11
CA GLN A 47 -15.23 22.89 -14.35
C GLN A 47 -15.87 23.34 -13.04
N SER A 48 -16.60 24.45 -13.08
CA SER A 48 -17.47 24.82 -11.96
C SER A 48 -18.65 23.85 -11.87
N VAL A 49 -19.08 23.53 -10.65
CA VAL A 49 -20.30 22.77 -10.38
C VAL A 49 -21.50 23.37 -11.11
N GLU A 50 -21.62 24.69 -11.16
CA GLU A 50 -22.74 25.36 -11.84
C GLU A 50 -22.66 25.23 -13.36
N GLN A 51 -21.46 25.39 -13.93
CA GLN A 51 -21.22 25.23 -15.37
C GLN A 51 -21.54 23.81 -15.83
N ALA A 52 -21.08 22.82 -15.06
CA ALA A 52 -21.29 21.42 -15.37
C ALA A 52 -22.78 21.04 -15.39
N VAL A 53 -23.57 21.59 -14.45
CA VAL A 53 -25.03 21.41 -14.43
C VAL A 53 -25.71 22.10 -15.62
N ARG A 54 -25.15 23.22 -16.09
CA ARG A 54 -25.64 23.96 -17.26
C ARG A 54 -25.06 23.47 -18.59
N HIS A 55 -24.28 22.39 -18.58
CA HIS A 55 -23.57 21.86 -19.76
C HIS A 55 -22.74 22.91 -20.50
N GLN A 56 -22.11 23.82 -19.74
CA GLN A 56 -21.23 24.85 -20.29
C GLN A 56 -19.81 24.31 -20.52
N THR A 57 -19.03 25.04 -21.30
CA THR A 57 -17.63 24.70 -21.57
C THR A 57 -16.82 24.70 -20.27
N PRO A 58 -15.98 23.67 -20.03
CA PRO A 58 -15.14 23.61 -18.85
C PRO A 58 -14.08 24.73 -18.85
N HIS A 59 -13.59 25.08 -17.66
CA HIS A 59 -12.46 26.01 -17.50
C HIS A 59 -11.15 25.43 -18.05
N LEU A 60 -10.98 24.12 -17.92
CA LEU A 60 -9.84 23.37 -18.44
C LEU A 60 -10.34 22.08 -19.10
N ASP A 61 -9.89 21.83 -20.32
CA ASP A 61 -9.99 20.51 -20.99
C ASP A 61 -8.60 20.18 -21.52
N CYS A 62 -7.82 19.49 -20.69
CA CYS A 62 -6.43 19.16 -20.95
C CYS A 62 -6.29 17.74 -21.49
N GLY A 63 -5.77 17.59 -22.70
CA GLY A 63 -5.42 16.32 -23.34
C GLY A 63 -3.90 16.09 -23.42
N CYS A 64 -3.13 16.59 -22.45
CA CYS A 64 -1.68 16.49 -22.50
C CYS A 64 -1.13 15.10 -22.15
N HIS A 65 -1.91 14.30 -21.44
CA HIS A 65 -1.50 12.92 -21.14
C HIS A 65 -1.74 12.01 -22.34
N MET A 66 -0.85 11.05 -22.52
CA MET A 66 -0.96 9.97 -23.53
C MET A 66 -1.45 8.66 -22.91
N GLY A 67 -1.59 8.61 -21.59
CA GLY A 67 -2.05 7.48 -20.80
C GLY A 67 -3.23 7.85 -19.91
N ARG A 68 -3.86 6.84 -19.32
CA ARG A 68 -5.02 7.04 -18.44
C ARG A 68 -4.59 7.87 -17.22
N VAL A 69 -5.37 8.89 -16.88
CA VAL A 69 -5.12 9.70 -15.69
C VAL A 69 -5.68 8.97 -14.48
N LYS A 70 -4.80 8.41 -13.65
CA LYS A 70 -5.17 7.54 -12.53
C LYS A 70 -5.56 8.30 -11.28
N ARG A 71 -4.88 9.41 -10.98
CA ARG A 71 -5.05 10.11 -9.72
C ARG A 71 -4.80 11.61 -9.88
N LEU A 72 -5.58 12.41 -9.16
CA LEU A 72 -5.34 13.84 -8.96
C LEU A 72 -4.98 14.10 -7.50
N ALA A 73 -4.08 15.06 -7.26
CA ALA A 73 -3.77 15.56 -5.92
C ALA A 73 -3.82 17.08 -5.88
N THR A 74 -4.32 17.64 -4.79
CA THR A 74 -4.50 19.08 -4.58
C THR A 74 -3.63 19.55 -3.42
N SER A 75 -3.15 20.78 -3.48
CA SER A 75 -2.43 21.39 -2.36
C SER A 75 -3.41 22.02 -1.35
N PRO A 76 -3.27 21.76 -0.04
CA PRO A 76 -4.09 22.41 0.97
C PRO A 76 -3.75 23.90 1.15
N ASP A 77 -2.47 24.27 0.98
CA ASP A 77 -1.99 25.65 1.16
C ASP A 77 -2.22 26.52 -0.09
N GLU A 78 -2.28 25.88 -1.27
CA GLU A 78 -2.41 26.55 -2.56
C GLU A 78 -3.62 25.96 -3.31
N PRO A 79 -4.84 26.47 -3.05
CA PRO A 79 -6.07 25.80 -3.47
C PRO A 79 -6.26 25.76 -5.00
N LEU A 80 -5.58 26.63 -5.75
CA LEU A 80 -5.62 26.67 -7.22
C LEU A 80 -4.51 25.85 -7.88
N LEU A 81 -3.66 25.17 -7.09
CA LEU A 81 -2.58 24.33 -7.55
C LEU A 81 -2.92 22.85 -7.35
N PHE A 82 -2.82 22.07 -8.41
CA PHE A 82 -3.06 20.62 -8.35
C PHE A 82 -2.17 19.87 -9.36
N TRP A 83 -2.11 18.55 -9.20
CA TRP A 83 -1.32 17.66 -10.03
C TRP A 83 -2.15 16.50 -10.56
N SER A 84 -1.82 16.03 -11.76
CA SER A 84 -2.30 14.78 -12.33
C SER A 84 -1.19 13.73 -12.39
N ALA A 85 -1.54 12.49 -12.12
CA ALA A 85 -0.69 11.32 -12.25
C ALA A 85 -1.28 10.36 -13.29
N SER A 86 -0.45 9.91 -14.23
CA SER A 86 -0.89 9.18 -15.41
C SER A 86 0.02 8.01 -15.77
N GLU A 87 -0.55 7.04 -16.47
CA GLU A 87 0.15 5.86 -16.95
C GLU A 87 1.21 6.13 -18.02
N ASP A 88 1.19 7.30 -18.65
CA ASP A 88 2.28 7.73 -19.54
C ASP A 88 3.60 8.06 -18.81
N GLY A 89 3.63 7.88 -17.49
CA GLY A 89 4.78 8.13 -16.63
C GLY A 89 4.92 9.59 -16.21
N LEU A 90 4.00 10.47 -16.61
CA LEU A 90 4.09 11.90 -16.33
C LEU A 90 3.27 12.27 -15.09
N VAL A 91 3.83 13.19 -14.30
CA VAL A 91 3.08 14.00 -13.36
C VAL A 91 3.06 15.44 -13.84
N ILE A 92 1.88 15.99 -14.12
CA ILE A 92 1.72 17.36 -14.64
C ILE A 92 1.17 18.25 -13.53
N GLN A 93 1.73 19.44 -13.39
CA GLN A 93 1.27 20.49 -12.48
C GLN A 93 0.37 21.47 -13.23
N TYR A 94 -0.75 21.83 -12.61
CA TYR A 94 -1.71 22.82 -13.08
C TYR A 94 -1.86 23.94 -12.07
N ASP A 95 -1.76 25.16 -12.54
CA ASP A 95 -2.08 26.37 -11.78
C ASP A 95 -3.28 27.05 -12.44
N MET A 96 -4.43 27.05 -11.78
CA MET A 96 -5.67 27.62 -12.35
C MET A 96 -5.62 29.14 -12.51
N ARG A 97 -4.58 29.82 -12.02
CA ARG A 97 -4.33 31.25 -12.24
C ARG A 97 -3.65 31.50 -13.58
N GLU A 98 -3.02 30.49 -14.17
CA GLU A 98 -2.36 30.57 -15.45
C GLU A 98 -3.20 29.90 -16.55
N PRO A 99 -3.29 30.49 -17.75
CA PRO A 99 -3.97 29.83 -18.86
C PRO A 99 -3.22 28.57 -19.27
N HIS A 100 -3.97 27.50 -19.55
CA HIS A 100 -3.44 26.26 -20.09
C HIS A 100 -4.16 25.90 -21.40
N GLU A 101 -3.41 25.92 -22.49
CA GLU A 101 -3.80 25.46 -23.81
C GLU A 101 -2.81 24.39 -24.27
N CYS A 102 -3.27 23.16 -24.49
CA CYS A 102 -2.40 22.01 -24.79
C CYS A 102 -1.45 22.21 -25.98
N ALA A 103 -1.86 23.00 -26.98
CA ALA A 103 -1.11 23.23 -28.21
C ALA A 103 -0.14 24.42 -28.14
N SER A 104 -0.47 25.45 -27.36
CA SER A 104 0.25 26.73 -27.34
C SER A 104 1.06 26.92 -26.05
N THR A 105 0.50 26.52 -24.91
CA THR A 105 1.18 26.53 -23.60
C THR A 105 1.93 25.21 -23.41
N LYS A 106 3.17 25.30 -22.92
CA LYS A 106 3.94 24.10 -22.60
C LYS A 106 3.44 23.56 -21.26
N SER A 107 3.09 22.28 -21.19
CA SER A 107 2.69 21.63 -19.94
C SER A 107 3.84 21.66 -18.94
N LYS A 108 3.54 22.01 -17.69
CA LYS A 108 4.50 22.01 -16.58
C LYS A 108 4.62 20.61 -16.02
N VAL A 109 5.49 19.80 -16.62
CA VAL A 109 5.78 18.44 -16.14
C VAL A 109 6.56 18.57 -14.84
N PHE A 110 5.98 18.06 -13.76
CA PHE A 110 6.59 18.02 -12.44
C PHE A 110 7.59 16.87 -12.33
N VAL A 111 7.20 15.66 -12.74
CA VAL A 111 8.05 14.46 -12.76
C VAL A 111 7.81 13.71 -14.06
N ASP A 112 8.90 13.18 -14.65
CA ASP A 112 8.87 12.36 -15.86
C ASP A 112 9.50 10.99 -15.55
N LEU A 113 8.67 9.98 -15.35
CA LEU A 113 9.04 8.57 -15.21
C LEU A 113 8.79 7.78 -16.49
N SER A 114 8.55 8.42 -17.62
CA SER A 114 8.02 7.74 -18.80
C SER A 114 8.93 6.70 -19.45
N TYR A 115 10.22 6.71 -19.10
CA TYR A 115 11.19 5.69 -19.51
C TYR A 115 11.27 4.51 -18.55
N THR A 116 10.84 4.70 -17.31
CA THR A 116 11.09 3.78 -16.19
C THR A 116 9.80 3.13 -15.70
N SER A 117 8.72 3.89 -15.52
CA SER A 117 7.51 3.39 -14.86
C SER A 117 6.25 4.21 -15.20
N GLU A 118 5.10 3.54 -15.17
CA GLU A 118 3.79 4.18 -15.25
C GLU A 118 3.39 4.74 -13.87
N VAL A 119 2.89 5.97 -13.79
CA VAL A 119 2.44 6.52 -12.50
C VAL A 119 1.01 6.03 -12.20
N LYS A 120 0.80 5.50 -11.00
CA LYS A 120 -0.48 4.93 -10.57
C LYS A 120 -1.16 5.76 -9.49
N CYS A 121 -0.41 6.35 -8.58
CA CYS A 121 -0.98 7.17 -7.51
C CYS A 121 -0.08 8.36 -7.11
N ILE A 122 -0.70 9.37 -6.53
CA ILE A 122 -0.05 10.59 -6.04
C ILE A 122 -0.77 11.11 -4.80
N ALA A 123 -0.03 11.63 -3.83
CA ALA A 123 -0.55 12.33 -2.67
C ALA A 123 0.36 13.52 -2.30
N VAL A 124 -0.26 14.58 -1.79
CA VAL A 124 0.42 15.77 -1.26
C VAL A 124 0.33 15.72 0.26
N ASN A 125 1.44 15.96 0.95
CA ASN A 125 1.46 15.96 2.40
C ASN A 125 0.64 17.15 2.94
N PRO A 126 -0.33 16.93 3.85
CA PRO A 126 -1.29 17.97 4.23
C PRO A 126 -0.70 19.09 5.08
N VAL A 127 0.40 18.84 5.79
CA VAL A 127 1.08 19.83 6.64
C VAL A 127 2.32 20.39 5.94
N ARG A 128 3.01 19.56 5.15
CA ARG A 128 4.20 19.90 4.38
C ARG A 128 3.89 19.82 2.90
N SER A 129 3.06 20.71 2.36
CA SER A 129 2.59 20.69 0.96
C SER A 129 3.68 20.68 -0.13
N HIS A 130 4.94 20.91 0.25
CA HIS A 130 6.08 20.72 -0.64
C HIS A 130 6.49 19.26 -0.83
N LEU A 131 6.12 18.36 0.08
CA LEU A 131 6.38 16.92 -0.04
C LEU A 131 5.24 16.24 -0.80
N ILE A 132 5.59 15.59 -1.90
CA ILE A 132 4.66 14.89 -2.79
C ILE A 132 5.12 13.45 -2.94
N ALA A 133 4.28 12.50 -2.54
CA ALA A 133 4.53 11.08 -2.71
C ALA A 133 3.92 10.59 -4.02
N ILE A 134 4.70 9.84 -4.80
CA ILE A 134 4.30 9.27 -6.08
C ILE A 134 4.55 7.76 -6.05
N GLY A 135 3.51 6.98 -6.32
CA GLY A 135 3.59 5.54 -6.52
C GLY A 135 3.44 5.19 -7.99
N ALA A 136 4.25 4.23 -8.45
CA ALA A 136 4.30 3.81 -9.84
C ALA A 136 3.97 2.31 -9.98
N ASN A 137 4.16 1.77 -11.18
CA ASN A 137 4.01 0.34 -11.47
C ASN A 137 5.17 -0.53 -10.94
N ASP A 138 5.68 -0.17 -9.76
CA ASP A 138 6.70 -0.88 -9.00
C ASP A 138 6.43 -0.76 -7.49
N CYS A 139 7.25 -1.42 -6.68
CA CYS A 139 7.05 -1.47 -5.23
C CYS A 139 7.48 -0.19 -4.49
N PHE A 140 8.02 0.81 -5.20
CA PHE A 140 8.67 1.97 -4.61
C PHE A 140 7.77 3.21 -4.63
N ILE A 141 7.59 3.81 -3.46
CA ILE A 141 7.01 5.14 -3.31
C ILE A 141 8.13 6.16 -3.28
N ARG A 142 8.02 7.15 -4.18
CA ARG A 142 9.01 8.19 -4.38
C ARG A 142 8.51 9.47 -3.74
N LEU A 143 9.23 9.97 -2.73
CA LEU A 143 8.90 11.22 -2.06
C LEU A 143 9.72 12.36 -2.66
N PHE A 144 9.05 13.33 -3.27
CA PHE A 144 9.69 14.51 -3.88
C PHE A 144 9.46 15.75 -3.03
N ASP A 145 10.47 16.62 -2.94
CA ASP A 145 10.29 18.00 -2.47
C ASP A 145 10.13 18.91 -3.69
N ARG A 146 8.93 19.45 -3.89
CA ARG A 146 8.60 20.30 -5.04
C ARG A 146 9.48 21.55 -5.16
N ARG A 147 10.09 22.01 -4.06
CA ARG A 147 11.01 23.16 -4.07
C ARG A 147 12.37 22.80 -4.67
N MET A 148 12.70 21.52 -4.68
CA MET A 148 13.96 20.99 -5.22
C MET A 148 13.84 20.51 -6.67
N VAL A 149 12.60 20.33 -7.16
CA VAL A 149 12.27 19.85 -8.50
C VAL A 149 11.92 21.03 -9.41
N LYS A 150 12.63 21.15 -10.53
CA LYS A 150 12.29 22.15 -11.55
C LYS A 150 11.29 21.55 -12.53
N THR A 151 10.15 22.21 -12.72
CA THR A 151 9.17 21.75 -13.72
C THR A 151 9.75 21.90 -15.13
N SER A 152 9.75 20.82 -15.90
CA SER A 152 10.15 20.86 -17.31
C SER A 152 8.96 21.27 -18.17
N THR A 153 9.20 22.14 -19.16
CA THR A 153 8.15 22.57 -20.08
C THR A 153 8.11 21.64 -21.28
N TYR A 154 7.09 20.80 -21.38
CA TYR A 154 6.98 19.79 -22.44
C TYR A 154 6.06 20.24 -23.56
N ARG A 155 6.47 19.99 -24.82
CA ARG A 155 5.59 20.08 -26.00
C ARG A 155 5.38 18.67 -26.54
N ILE A 156 4.13 18.26 -26.62
CA ILE A 156 3.75 16.98 -27.22
C ILE A 156 3.91 17.12 -28.73
N ASN A 157 4.95 16.52 -29.28
CA ASN A 157 4.99 16.25 -30.71
C ASN A 157 4.13 15.00 -30.97
N HIS A 158 3.01 15.15 -31.69
CA HIS A 158 2.11 14.05 -32.08
C HIS A 158 2.75 12.98 -33.01
N THR A 159 4.08 12.93 -33.12
CA THR A 159 4.78 11.83 -33.77
C THR A 159 4.82 10.65 -32.79
N ASN A 160 4.03 9.62 -33.09
CA ASN A 160 3.71 8.39 -32.32
C ASN A 160 4.87 7.52 -31.80
N ASP A 161 6.08 8.04 -31.61
CA ASP A 161 7.22 7.21 -31.19
C ASP A 161 7.65 7.52 -29.75
N LEU A 162 7.11 6.75 -28.81
CA LEU A 162 7.57 6.69 -27.41
C LEU A 162 9.10 6.46 -27.30
N ARG A 163 9.73 5.86 -28.34
CA ARG A 163 11.15 5.52 -28.37
C ARG A 163 12.06 6.67 -28.82
N LYS A 164 11.50 7.79 -29.27
CA LYS A 164 12.24 9.01 -29.69
C LYS A 164 12.04 10.18 -28.73
N ARG A 165 11.66 9.90 -27.49
CA ARG A 165 11.73 10.92 -26.45
C ARG A 165 13.22 11.13 -26.14
N THR A 166 13.78 12.29 -26.50
CA THR A 166 15.02 12.75 -25.87
C THR A 166 14.66 13.23 -24.47
N PRO A 167 15.30 12.70 -23.41
CA PRO A 167 15.00 13.13 -22.05
C PRO A 167 15.28 14.64 -21.96
N PRO A 168 14.37 15.44 -21.38
CA PRO A 168 14.67 16.83 -21.13
C PRO A 168 15.84 16.90 -20.14
N GLU A 169 17.03 17.27 -20.62
CA GLU A 169 18.15 17.57 -19.73
C GLU A 169 17.83 18.83 -18.89
N PRO A 170 18.11 18.84 -17.57
CA PRO A 170 18.52 17.73 -16.71
C PRO A 170 17.31 17.04 -16.05
N GLN A 171 17.25 15.70 -16.15
CA GLN A 171 16.37 14.82 -15.38
C GLN A 171 17.02 14.47 -14.03
N ASP A 172 17.18 15.44 -13.15
CA ASP A 172 17.41 15.09 -11.74
C ASP A 172 16.20 15.54 -10.93
N PRO A 173 15.07 14.81 -11.00
CA PRO A 173 14.06 14.97 -9.97
C PRO A 173 14.70 14.36 -8.73
N ARG A 174 15.46 15.17 -7.98
CA ARG A 174 16.12 14.80 -6.73
C ARG A 174 15.08 14.28 -5.76
N CYS A 175 14.76 13.00 -5.91
CA CYS A 175 13.84 12.29 -5.06
C CYS A 175 14.47 12.32 -3.68
N VAL A 176 13.71 12.77 -2.70
CA VAL A 176 14.20 12.92 -1.33
C VAL A 176 14.44 11.53 -0.75
N GLN A 177 13.50 10.61 -0.95
CA GLN A 177 13.55 9.29 -0.33
C GLN A 177 12.62 8.30 -1.03
N TYR A 178 13.10 7.06 -1.17
CA TYR A 178 12.28 5.92 -1.59
C TYR A 178 11.74 5.20 -0.35
N PHE A 179 10.49 4.73 -0.42
CA PHE A 179 9.86 3.88 0.59
C PHE A 179 9.37 2.61 -0.09
N ALA A 180 9.66 1.46 0.49
CA ALA A 180 9.19 0.17 0.01
C ALA A 180 9.27 -0.86 1.14
N PRO A 181 8.36 -1.86 1.19
CA PRO A 181 8.51 -2.94 2.15
C PRO A 181 9.82 -3.68 1.92
N GLY A 182 10.59 -3.94 2.98
CA GLY A 182 11.98 -4.37 2.85
C GLY A 182 12.17 -5.70 2.12
N HIS A 183 11.20 -6.62 2.21
CA HIS A 183 11.20 -7.85 1.41
C HIS A 183 11.04 -7.57 -0.08
N LEU A 184 10.13 -6.66 -0.46
CA LEU A 184 9.91 -6.27 -1.86
C LEU A 184 11.09 -5.45 -2.41
N ALA A 185 11.64 -4.53 -1.63
CA ALA A 185 12.75 -3.68 -2.04
C ALA A 185 14.00 -4.49 -2.40
N LYS A 186 14.24 -5.59 -1.68
CA LYS A 186 15.42 -6.44 -1.87
C LYS A 186 15.27 -7.42 -3.04
N ASP A 187 14.05 -7.88 -3.31
CA ASP A 187 13.78 -8.78 -4.43
C ASP A 187 13.58 -7.99 -5.75
N ALA A 188 13.02 -6.78 -5.70
CA ALA A 188 12.81 -5.89 -6.85
C ALA A 188 14.05 -5.07 -7.27
N ARG A 189 15.26 -5.55 -6.92
CA ARG A 189 16.53 -4.89 -7.26
C ARG A 189 16.79 -4.86 -8.78
N GLY A 190 16.30 -5.85 -9.52
CA GLY A 190 16.57 -6.03 -10.96
C GLY A 190 15.36 -6.33 -11.84
N ASP A 191 14.21 -6.75 -11.28
CA ASP A 191 13.06 -7.18 -12.07
C ASP A 191 11.88 -6.19 -12.00
N MET A 192 11.27 -5.92 -13.16
CA MET A 192 10.03 -5.17 -13.28
C MET A 192 8.87 -6.16 -13.20
N THR A 193 8.70 -6.80 -12.05
CA THR A 193 7.50 -7.63 -11.84
C THR A 193 6.29 -6.70 -11.74
N TYR A 194 5.55 -6.60 -12.84
CA TYR A 194 4.26 -5.89 -12.95
C TYR A 194 3.18 -6.34 -11.95
N LYS A 195 3.51 -7.24 -11.03
CA LYS A 195 2.60 -7.81 -10.03
C LYS A 195 2.43 -6.90 -8.80
N LEU A 196 3.39 -6.02 -8.50
CA LEU A 196 3.47 -5.34 -7.20
C LEU A 196 3.46 -3.81 -7.31
N ALA A 197 2.43 -3.26 -7.93
CA ALA A 197 2.27 -1.82 -8.12
C ALA A 197 1.71 -1.12 -6.88
N ALA A 198 2.21 0.08 -6.56
CA ALA A 198 1.55 0.94 -5.59
C ALA A 198 0.24 1.51 -6.16
N THR A 199 -0.89 0.93 -5.77
CA THR A 199 -2.23 1.30 -6.27
C THR A 199 -2.81 2.54 -5.60
N TYR A 200 -2.37 2.86 -4.37
CA TYR A 200 -2.82 4.03 -3.64
C TYR A 200 -1.81 4.49 -2.61
N VAL A 201 -1.71 5.81 -2.43
CA VAL A 201 -0.91 6.45 -1.39
C VAL A 201 -1.72 7.59 -0.78
N THR A 202 -1.62 7.76 0.54
CA THR A 202 -2.18 8.91 1.26
C THR A 202 -1.38 9.22 2.51
N PHE A 203 -1.48 10.46 2.98
CA PHE A 203 -0.87 10.90 4.24
C PHE A 203 -1.92 10.98 5.34
N ASP A 204 -1.47 10.84 6.58
CA ASP A 204 -2.30 11.17 7.73
C ASP A 204 -2.46 12.69 7.87
N SER A 205 -3.38 13.14 8.72
CA SER A 205 -3.65 14.57 8.91
C SER A 205 -2.44 15.35 9.46
N SER A 206 -1.53 14.71 10.21
CA SER A 206 -0.26 15.34 10.64
C SER A 206 0.82 15.35 9.56
N GLY A 207 0.68 14.56 8.50
CA GLY A 207 1.71 14.36 7.50
C GLY A 207 2.98 13.68 8.05
N SER A 208 2.88 12.95 9.17
CA SER A 208 3.96 12.14 9.75
C SER A 208 3.98 10.72 9.20
N ASP A 209 2.81 10.20 8.82
CA ASP A 209 2.66 8.84 8.37
C ASP A 209 2.10 8.80 6.94
N MET A 210 2.56 7.80 6.20
CA MET A 210 2.13 7.53 4.82
C MET A 210 1.55 6.12 4.76
N LEU A 211 0.30 6.01 4.31
CA LEU A 211 -0.38 4.74 4.08
C LEU A 211 -0.34 4.40 2.60
N VAL A 212 0.03 3.16 2.28
CA VAL A 212 0.24 2.70 0.91
C VAL A 212 -0.46 1.37 0.71
N ASN A 213 -1.29 1.27 -0.34
CA ASN A 213 -1.92 0.02 -0.75
C ASN A 213 -1.18 -0.58 -1.95
N MET A 214 -0.58 -1.75 -1.76
CA MET A 214 0.20 -2.43 -2.78
C MET A 214 -0.67 -3.48 -3.49
N GLY A 215 -0.63 -3.49 -4.82
CA GLY A 215 -1.24 -4.54 -5.64
C GLY A 215 -0.53 -5.88 -5.41
N GLY A 216 -1.30 -6.95 -5.30
CA GLY A 216 -0.83 -8.30 -4.97
C GLY A 216 -0.37 -8.48 -3.53
N GLU A 217 -0.40 -7.42 -2.72
CA GLU A 217 0.25 -7.34 -1.41
C GLU A 217 -0.63 -6.63 -0.38
N GLN A 218 -0.10 -6.48 0.84
CA GLN A 218 -0.82 -5.87 1.96
C GLN A 218 -0.81 -4.33 1.92
N ILE A 219 -1.56 -3.71 2.84
CA ILE A 219 -1.49 -2.25 3.07
C ILE A 219 -0.36 -1.98 4.08
N TYR A 220 0.53 -1.05 3.77
CA TYR A 220 1.69 -0.71 4.58
C TYR A 220 1.59 0.72 5.12
N LEU A 221 2.03 0.90 6.37
CA LEU A 221 2.15 2.20 7.02
C LEU A 221 3.63 2.55 7.18
N PHE A 222 4.05 3.69 6.64
CA PHE A 222 5.42 4.19 6.74
C PHE A 222 5.46 5.44 7.63
N ASP A 223 6.40 5.48 8.58
CA ASP A 223 6.75 6.70 9.31
C ASP A 223 7.74 7.51 8.45
N ILE A 224 7.37 8.73 8.09
CA ILE A 224 8.17 9.61 7.24
C ILE A 224 9.27 10.31 8.05
N ASN A 225 9.02 10.54 9.34
CA ASN A 225 9.91 11.32 10.20
C ASN A 225 10.98 10.44 10.85
N ASN A 226 10.62 9.21 11.24
CA ASN A 226 11.54 8.21 11.79
C ASN A 226 11.48 6.92 10.98
N PRO A 227 11.85 6.95 9.69
CA PRO A 227 11.76 5.79 8.84
C PRO A 227 12.74 4.69 9.26
N ARG A 228 12.32 3.44 9.11
CA ARG A 228 13.18 2.27 9.31
C ARG A 228 14.03 1.98 8.08
N TYR A 229 15.15 1.28 8.26
CA TYR A 229 16.02 0.90 7.17
C TYR A 229 15.76 -0.54 6.74
N VAL A 230 15.71 -0.80 5.43
CA VAL A 230 15.52 -2.16 4.88
C VAL A 230 16.62 -3.13 5.35
N ASN A 231 17.84 -2.63 5.54
CA ASN A 231 19.01 -3.43 5.93
C ASN A 231 19.10 -3.74 7.44
N GLU A 232 18.06 -3.46 8.23
CA GLU A 232 18.06 -3.75 9.67
C GLU A 232 18.19 -5.25 10.02
N LEU A 233 17.83 -6.15 9.09
CA LEU A 233 17.92 -7.61 9.29
C LEU A 233 19.35 -8.17 9.18
N CYS A 234 20.38 -7.33 9.03
CA CYS A 234 21.77 -7.76 9.08
C CYS A 234 22.29 -7.88 10.53
N VAL A 235 23.32 -8.70 10.73
CA VAL A 235 24.05 -8.77 12.01
C VAL A 235 24.71 -7.41 12.26
N PRO A 236 24.54 -6.78 13.45
CA PRO A 236 25.20 -5.50 13.74
C PRO A 236 26.71 -5.63 13.77
N GLU A 237 27.44 -4.75 13.06
CA GLU A 237 28.91 -4.74 13.01
C GLU A 237 29.57 -4.59 14.40
N ASN A 238 28.88 -3.95 15.35
CA ASN A 238 29.33 -3.71 16.72
C ASN A 238 28.36 -4.30 17.76
N ALA A 239 27.98 -5.56 17.62
CA ALA A 239 27.12 -6.22 18.60
C ALA A 239 27.85 -6.36 19.97
N SER A 240 27.67 -5.37 20.86
CA SER A 240 28.16 -5.48 22.23
C SER A 240 27.44 -6.62 22.94
N ASN A 241 28.20 -7.55 23.55
CA ASN A 241 27.69 -8.68 24.34
C ASN A 241 27.08 -8.25 25.70
N THR A 242 26.43 -7.09 25.76
CA THR A 242 25.70 -6.67 26.97
C THR A 242 24.45 -7.52 27.10
N LYS A 243 24.45 -8.43 28.08
CA LYS A 243 23.28 -9.25 28.42
C LYS A 243 22.16 -8.36 28.97
N ASN A 244 21.32 -7.85 28.09
CA ASN A 244 20.05 -7.23 28.48
C ASN A 244 19.08 -8.36 28.86
N VAL A 245 19.12 -8.78 30.12
CA VAL A 245 18.17 -9.78 30.64
C VAL A 245 16.89 -9.06 31.04
N ARG A 246 16.04 -8.73 30.07
CA ARG A 246 14.66 -8.36 30.39
C ARG A 246 13.93 -9.63 30.86
N PRO A 247 13.27 -9.62 32.02
CA PRO A 247 12.51 -10.78 32.47
C PRO A 247 11.40 -11.11 31.45
N CYS A 248 11.38 -12.35 30.97
CA CYS A 248 10.29 -12.87 30.15
C CYS A 248 9.20 -13.47 31.06
N CYS A 249 7.96 -13.50 30.57
CA CYS A 249 6.84 -14.15 31.22
C CYS A 249 7.20 -15.61 31.56
N ASN A 250 7.21 -16.00 32.85
CA ASN A 250 7.53 -17.38 33.31
C ASN A 250 6.50 -18.45 32.83
N ILE A 251 5.59 -18.09 31.93
CA ILE A 251 4.38 -18.86 31.57
C ILE A 251 4.63 -19.78 30.36
N TYR A 252 5.77 -19.69 29.67
CA TYR A 252 6.02 -20.38 28.40
C TYR A 252 6.37 -21.88 28.50
N ARG A 253 5.74 -22.60 29.43
CA ARG A 253 5.68 -24.08 29.45
C ARG A 253 4.27 -24.66 29.53
N SER A 254 3.22 -23.83 29.48
CA SER A 254 1.86 -24.35 29.33
C SER A 254 1.57 -24.67 27.86
N ARG A 255 1.80 -25.93 27.45
CA ARG A 255 1.16 -26.51 26.27
C ARG A 255 -0.35 -26.24 26.39
N SER A 256 -0.89 -25.37 25.55
CA SER A 256 -2.33 -25.08 25.55
C SER A 256 -3.11 -26.35 25.18
N ASN A 257 -3.96 -26.80 26.09
CA ASN A 257 -4.92 -27.87 25.84
C ASN A 257 -5.86 -27.49 24.69
N GLY A 258 -5.78 -28.24 23.58
CA GLY A 258 -6.95 -28.85 22.95
C GLY A 258 -8.07 -27.99 22.34
N THR A 259 -7.85 -26.72 21.95
CA THR A 259 -8.77 -26.03 21.04
C THR A 259 -8.05 -25.63 19.75
N LYS A 260 -8.53 -26.14 18.60
CA LYS A 260 -8.05 -25.75 17.26
C LYS A 260 -8.44 -24.29 16.98
N ILE A 261 -7.68 -23.35 17.53
CA ILE A 261 -7.77 -21.93 17.18
C ILE A 261 -7.03 -21.76 15.85
N THR A 262 -7.71 -21.19 14.84
CA THR A 262 -7.11 -20.84 13.55
C THR A 262 -5.92 -19.89 13.73
N SER A 263 -4.92 -19.97 12.84
CA SER A 263 -3.72 -19.11 12.87
C SER A 263 -4.07 -17.63 13.03
N ASN A 264 -5.09 -17.15 12.29
CA ASN A 264 -5.50 -15.75 12.30
C ASN A 264 -6.03 -15.26 13.65
N ARG A 265 -6.80 -16.10 14.38
CA ARG A 265 -7.27 -15.74 15.73
C ARG A 265 -6.14 -15.68 16.76
N LYS A 266 -5.06 -16.42 16.55
CA LYS A 266 -3.85 -16.32 17.41
C LYS A 266 -3.12 -15.01 17.17
N LEU A 267 -2.99 -14.55 15.92
CA LEU A 267 -2.38 -13.26 15.58
C LEU A 267 -3.05 -12.09 16.32
N LEU A 268 -4.39 -12.05 16.30
CA LEU A 268 -5.17 -11.00 16.99
C LEU A 268 -4.83 -10.94 18.49
N LYS A 269 -4.76 -12.11 19.15
CA LYS A 269 -4.42 -12.19 20.58
C LYS A 269 -2.99 -11.70 20.82
N CYS A 270 -2.04 -12.08 19.97
CA CYS A 270 -0.65 -11.64 20.08
C CYS A 270 -0.54 -10.12 19.89
N ASN A 271 -1.19 -9.55 18.87
CA ASN A 271 -1.18 -8.12 18.61
C ASN A 271 -1.72 -7.29 19.78
N LYS A 272 -2.83 -7.72 20.40
CA LYS A 272 -3.38 -7.05 21.60
C LYS A 272 -2.42 -7.09 22.79
N LYS A 273 -1.77 -8.24 23.02
CA LYS A 273 -0.81 -8.39 24.11
C LYS A 273 0.45 -7.56 23.89
N ILE A 274 1.02 -7.59 22.69
CA ILE A 274 2.21 -6.81 22.32
C ILE A 274 1.96 -5.31 22.51
N SER A 275 0.77 -4.82 22.16
CA SER A 275 0.40 -3.41 22.36
C SER A 275 0.19 -3.00 23.83
N SER A 276 -0.01 -3.95 24.75
CA SER A 276 -0.31 -3.65 26.17
C SER A 276 0.86 -3.94 27.09
N GLN A 277 1.45 -5.14 26.99
CA GLN A 277 2.60 -5.59 27.76
C GLN A 277 3.50 -6.47 26.87
N PRO A 278 4.49 -5.89 26.17
CA PRO A 278 5.32 -6.63 25.23
C PRO A 278 6.25 -7.59 25.97
N CYS A 279 6.19 -8.86 25.59
CA CYS A 279 7.07 -9.90 26.09
C CYS A 279 7.62 -10.76 24.94
N ALA A 280 8.85 -11.28 25.10
CA ALA A 280 9.47 -12.16 24.10
C ALA A 280 8.55 -13.33 23.68
N CYS A 281 7.81 -13.88 24.65
CA CYS A 281 6.86 -14.96 24.43
C CYS A 281 5.80 -14.61 23.35
N ASP A 282 5.24 -13.40 23.39
CA ASP A 282 4.19 -12.97 22.47
C ASP A 282 4.74 -12.64 21.07
N PHE A 283 5.94 -12.06 20.98
CA PHE A 283 6.63 -11.85 19.70
C PHE A 283 6.97 -13.17 19.01
N ILE A 284 7.49 -14.17 19.75
CA ILE A 284 7.78 -15.50 19.19
C ILE A 284 6.49 -16.21 18.76
N GLU A 285 5.41 -16.13 19.53
CA GLU A 285 4.12 -16.71 19.12
C GLU A 285 3.57 -16.06 17.86
N ARG A 286 3.65 -14.72 17.74
CA ARG A 286 3.28 -13.98 16.54
C ARG A 286 4.14 -14.40 15.35
N ALA A 287 5.46 -14.40 15.50
CA ALA A 287 6.41 -14.77 14.46
C ALA A 287 6.16 -16.19 13.93
N ARG A 288 5.97 -17.17 14.83
CA ARG A 288 5.62 -18.56 14.43
C ARG A 288 4.31 -18.63 13.66
N THR A 289 3.32 -17.84 14.08
CA THR A 289 2.00 -17.84 13.44
C THR A 289 2.05 -17.21 12.05
N LEU A 290 2.81 -16.12 11.89
CA LEU A 290 3.08 -15.48 10.60
C LEU A 290 3.88 -16.40 9.67
N PHE A 291 4.98 -16.99 10.17
CA PHE A 291 5.82 -17.92 9.39
C PHE A 291 5.03 -19.11 8.83
N ASN A 292 4.13 -19.69 9.64
CA ASN A 292 3.30 -20.83 9.23
C ASN A 292 2.29 -20.50 8.12
N ARG A 293 1.99 -19.21 7.88
CA ARG A 293 1.12 -18.77 6.80
C ARG A 293 1.83 -18.77 5.44
N LYS A 294 3.17 -18.91 5.42
CA LYS A 294 4.02 -19.06 4.23
C LYS A 294 3.95 -17.90 3.22
N TRP A 295 3.43 -16.77 3.65
CA TRP A 295 3.36 -15.54 2.88
C TRP A 295 4.67 -14.77 3.02
N THR A 296 5.28 -14.33 1.92
CA THR A 296 6.58 -13.63 1.91
C THR A 296 6.59 -12.42 2.85
N GLY A 297 5.58 -11.55 2.77
CA GLY A 297 5.42 -10.40 3.69
C GLY A 297 5.26 -10.81 5.16
N ASP A 298 4.53 -11.90 5.43
CA ASP A 298 4.36 -12.44 6.78
C ASP A 298 5.67 -13.03 7.32
N VAL A 299 6.44 -13.74 6.48
CA VAL A 299 7.78 -14.26 6.83
C VAL A 299 8.72 -13.11 7.15
N TYR A 300 8.69 -12.02 6.37
CA TYR A 300 9.48 -10.83 6.66
C TYR A 300 9.09 -10.17 7.99
N SER A 301 7.79 -10.05 8.27
CA SER A 301 7.33 -9.55 9.56
C SER A 301 7.72 -10.50 10.71
N ALA A 302 7.73 -11.81 10.50
CA ALA A 302 8.21 -12.78 11.48
C ALA A 302 9.72 -12.64 11.75
N ALA A 303 10.52 -12.41 10.71
CA ALA A 303 11.95 -12.11 10.85
C ALA A 303 12.18 -10.87 11.72
N ARG A 304 11.40 -9.80 11.50
CA ARG A 304 11.46 -8.57 12.31
C ARG A 304 11.11 -8.81 13.78
N ASP A 305 10.10 -9.65 14.05
CA ASP A 305 9.74 -10.05 15.42
C ASP A 305 10.87 -10.82 16.10
N TYR A 306 11.48 -11.78 15.42
CA TYR A 306 12.63 -12.51 15.95
C TYR A 306 13.82 -11.60 16.21
N LEU A 307 14.13 -10.68 15.29
CA LEU A 307 15.19 -9.71 15.50
C LEU A 307 14.91 -8.79 16.70
N HIS A 308 13.66 -8.34 16.87
CA HIS A 308 13.27 -7.57 18.04
C HIS A 308 13.50 -8.36 19.34
N VAL A 309 13.22 -9.67 19.32
CA VAL A 309 13.50 -10.55 20.45
C VAL A 309 15.00 -10.67 20.70
N ILE A 310 15.81 -10.90 19.67
CA ILE A 310 17.27 -11.00 19.78
C ILE A 310 17.88 -9.71 20.38
N ARG A 311 17.43 -8.53 19.92
CA ARG A 311 17.92 -7.24 20.40
C ARG A 311 17.60 -6.97 21.88
N ASN A 312 16.49 -7.51 22.40
CA ASN A 312 16.00 -7.22 23.76
C ASN A 312 16.13 -8.40 24.75
N TRP A 313 16.28 -9.63 24.25
CA TRP A 313 16.38 -10.90 24.98
C TRP A 313 17.39 -11.83 24.27
N ASN A 314 18.65 -11.43 24.24
CA ASN A 314 19.72 -12.08 23.48
C ASN A 314 20.07 -13.53 23.89
N ASP A 315 19.62 -14.00 25.06
CA ASP A 315 19.80 -15.40 25.47
C ASP A 315 18.80 -16.37 24.77
N ASN A 316 17.82 -15.85 24.01
CA ASN A 316 16.75 -16.66 23.42
C ASN A 316 17.15 -17.33 22.10
N LYS A 317 17.62 -18.58 22.18
CA LYS A 317 18.06 -19.39 21.03
C LYS A 317 16.98 -19.62 19.97
N ASP A 318 15.72 -19.81 20.39
CA ASP A 318 14.59 -20.03 19.47
C ASP A 318 14.43 -18.84 18.51
N ALA A 319 14.73 -17.62 18.97
CA ALA A 319 14.61 -16.42 18.15
C ALA A 319 15.68 -16.37 17.05
N TYR A 320 16.93 -16.76 17.33
CA TYR A 320 17.99 -16.86 16.31
C TYR A 320 17.65 -17.88 15.25
N ILE A 321 17.26 -19.08 15.66
CA ILE A 321 16.87 -20.15 14.75
C ILE A 321 15.67 -19.72 13.90
N GLY A 322 14.66 -19.13 14.53
CA GLY A 322 13.49 -18.61 13.83
C GLY A 322 13.84 -17.52 12.81
N LEU A 323 14.74 -16.60 13.15
CA LEU A 323 15.23 -15.58 12.22
C LEU A 323 15.94 -16.20 11.01
N ILE A 324 16.87 -17.14 11.24
CA ILE A 324 17.62 -17.82 10.17
C ILE A 324 16.65 -18.57 9.24
N GLN A 325 15.67 -19.28 9.80
CA GLN A 325 14.61 -19.95 9.02
C GLN A 325 13.79 -18.97 8.17
N CYS A 326 13.47 -17.78 8.70
CA CYS A 326 12.77 -16.76 7.93
C CYS A 326 13.65 -16.22 6.79
N LEU A 327 14.94 -15.96 7.03
CA LEU A 327 15.86 -15.49 6.01
C LEU A 327 16.05 -16.52 4.88
N ILE A 328 16.13 -17.81 5.21
CA ILE A 328 16.14 -18.89 4.21
C ILE A 328 14.85 -18.88 3.40
N ALA A 329 13.69 -18.76 4.04
CA ALA A 329 12.39 -18.72 3.36
C ALA A 329 12.20 -17.47 2.47
N LEU A 330 12.93 -16.38 2.74
CA LEU A 330 12.99 -15.17 1.91
C LEU A 330 14.07 -15.24 0.81
N ASN A 331 14.80 -16.36 0.69
CA ASN A 331 15.97 -16.50 -0.20
C ASN A 331 17.15 -15.55 0.10
N TRP A 332 17.30 -15.12 1.36
CA TRP A 332 18.35 -14.22 1.81
C TRP A 332 19.53 -15.00 2.41
N SER A 333 20.14 -15.84 1.57
CA SER A 333 21.14 -16.83 1.97
C SER A 333 22.42 -16.25 2.58
N ASP A 334 22.86 -15.06 2.13
CA ASP A 334 24.05 -14.40 2.65
C ASP A 334 23.83 -13.89 4.08
N GLU A 335 22.70 -13.23 4.33
CA GLU A 335 22.33 -12.80 5.68
C GLU A 335 22.05 -14.00 6.59
N ALA A 336 21.39 -15.05 6.08
CA ALA A 336 21.17 -16.27 6.83
C ALA A 336 22.49 -16.91 7.29
N TYR A 337 23.50 -16.93 6.41
CA TYR A 337 24.83 -17.44 6.73
C TYR A 337 25.52 -16.61 7.82
N HIS A 338 25.52 -15.28 7.70
CA HIS A 338 26.11 -14.40 8.73
C HIS A 338 25.44 -14.55 10.10
N TRP A 339 24.10 -14.69 10.14
CA TRP A 339 23.39 -14.95 11.39
C TRP A 339 23.69 -16.32 11.98
N LEU A 340 23.88 -17.34 11.14
CA LEU A 340 24.24 -18.69 11.58
C LEU A 340 25.67 -18.73 12.15
N ASP A 341 26.62 -18.02 11.53
CA ASP A 341 27.99 -17.87 12.02
C ASP A 341 28.03 -17.11 13.36
N TYR A 342 27.26 -16.01 13.44
CA TYR A 342 27.09 -15.25 14.69
C TYR A 342 26.45 -16.09 15.80
N PHE A 343 25.43 -16.90 15.48
CA PHE A 343 24.83 -17.83 16.43
C PHE A 343 25.84 -18.87 16.93
N SER A 344 26.59 -19.48 16.01
CA SER A 344 27.59 -20.53 16.30
C SER A 344 28.75 -20.01 17.15
N SER A 345 29.12 -18.73 16.97
CA SER A 345 30.11 -18.04 17.80
C SER A 345 29.62 -17.77 19.22
N ASN A 346 28.33 -17.47 19.40
CA ASN A 346 27.73 -17.13 20.70
C ASN A 346 27.25 -18.36 21.50
N PHE A 347 26.90 -19.45 20.83
CA PHE A 347 26.31 -20.66 21.42
C PHE A 347 27.06 -21.93 20.99
N VAL A 348 28.36 -21.98 21.28
CA VAL A 348 29.28 -23.07 20.89
C VAL A 348 28.74 -24.47 21.24
N ASP A 349 28.06 -24.61 22.38
CA ASP A 349 27.47 -25.88 22.86
C ASP A 349 26.41 -26.46 21.91
N TYR A 350 25.89 -25.68 20.96
CA TYR A 350 24.79 -26.06 20.07
C TYR A 350 25.24 -26.37 18.63
N ASN A 351 26.53 -26.19 18.31
CA ASN A 351 27.06 -26.34 16.95
C ASN A 351 26.93 -27.77 16.42
N ASP A 352 27.01 -28.77 17.29
CA ASP A 352 26.87 -30.19 16.90
C ASP A 352 25.41 -30.65 16.75
N SER A 353 24.43 -29.78 17.07
CA SER A 353 23.03 -30.15 17.00
C SER A 353 22.59 -30.44 15.57
N ALA A 354 21.72 -31.44 15.41
CA ALA A 354 21.18 -31.81 14.10
C ALA A 354 20.46 -30.64 13.41
N GLN A 355 19.84 -29.76 14.20
CA GLN A 355 19.12 -28.59 13.70
C GLN A 355 20.03 -27.58 13.00
N ILE A 356 21.23 -27.32 13.54
CA ILE A 356 22.21 -26.40 12.92
C ILE A 356 22.76 -27.00 11.61
N LYS A 357 22.99 -28.32 11.58
CA LYS A 357 23.40 -29.02 10.36
C LYS A 357 22.35 -28.88 9.26
N THR A 358 21.08 -29.09 9.58
CA THR A 358 19.98 -28.87 8.62
C THR A 358 19.94 -27.43 8.10
N LEU A 359 20.15 -26.43 8.96
CA LEU A 359 20.20 -25.03 8.51
C LEU A 359 21.36 -24.75 7.55
N HIS A 360 22.54 -25.35 7.76
CA HIS A 360 23.66 -25.24 6.82
C HIS A 360 23.29 -25.84 5.45
N ASP A 361 22.66 -27.00 5.43
CA ASP A 361 22.22 -27.67 4.20
C ASP A 361 21.15 -26.83 3.47
N ASP A 362 20.18 -26.28 4.20
CA ASP A 362 19.12 -25.43 3.66
C ASP A 362 19.68 -24.13 3.04
N ILE A 363 20.66 -23.48 3.70
CA ILE A 363 21.33 -22.27 3.16
C ILE A 363 22.10 -22.60 1.88
N ALA A 364 22.81 -23.74 1.84
CA ALA A 364 23.54 -24.17 0.66
C ALA A 364 22.59 -24.40 -0.52
N SER A 365 21.46 -25.08 -0.30
CA SER A 365 20.42 -25.28 -1.31
C SER A 365 19.79 -23.97 -1.79
N CYS A 366 19.63 -22.98 -0.91
CA CYS A 366 19.13 -21.67 -1.27
C CYS A 366 20.10 -20.88 -2.16
N LYS A 367 21.42 -20.96 -1.91
CA LYS A 367 22.44 -20.29 -2.74
C LYS A 367 22.44 -20.78 -4.18
N THR A 368 22.40 -22.10 -4.38
CA THR A 368 22.41 -22.68 -5.73
C THR A 368 21.22 -22.24 -6.58
N LYS A 369 20.03 -22.07 -5.97
CA LYS A 369 18.83 -21.59 -6.69
C LYS A 369 18.96 -20.15 -7.16
N LYS A 370 19.59 -19.29 -6.34
CA LYS A 370 19.73 -17.86 -6.64
C LYS A 370 20.66 -17.61 -7.83
N ASP A 371 21.71 -18.40 -7.97
CA ASP A 371 22.66 -18.26 -9.09
C ASP A 371 22.07 -18.67 -10.45
N GLU A 372 21.01 -19.50 -10.46
CA GLU A 372 20.30 -19.92 -11.68
C GLU A 372 19.28 -18.88 -12.19
N GLU A 373 18.76 -18.00 -11.32
CA GLU A 373 17.71 -17.01 -11.65
C GLU A 373 18.26 -15.68 -12.20
N ILE A 374 19.56 -15.39 -12.07
CA ILE A 374 20.18 -14.13 -12.54
C ILE A 374 20.44 -14.23 -14.05
N ASN A 375 19.40 -14.16 -14.87
CA ASN A 375 19.57 -14.12 -16.33
C ASN A 375 18.45 -13.39 -17.08
N SER A 376 18.18 -12.13 -16.72
CA SER A 376 17.85 -11.06 -17.67
C SER A 376 17.70 -9.74 -16.91
N GLU A 377 18.46 -8.71 -17.24
CA GLU A 377 18.28 -7.40 -16.62
C GLU A 377 18.18 -6.28 -17.66
N LYS A 378 17.14 -5.46 -17.51
CA LYS A 378 17.20 -4.05 -17.93
C LYS A 378 18.07 -3.34 -16.91
N ALA A 379 19.24 -2.86 -17.32
CA ALA A 379 20.13 -2.12 -16.43
C ALA A 379 19.52 -0.76 -16.06
N PHE A 380 19.03 -0.60 -14.83
CA PHE A 380 18.81 0.71 -14.20
C PHE A 380 20.14 1.44 -14.05
N SER A 381 20.12 2.78 -13.98
CA SER A 381 21.33 3.54 -13.65
C SER A 381 21.83 3.20 -12.25
N ASP A 382 23.12 3.38 -11.99
CA ASP A 382 23.71 3.06 -10.70
C ASP A 382 23.10 3.94 -9.57
N GLU A 383 22.69 5.18 -9.89
CA GLU A 383 21.99 6.06 -8.95
C GLU A 383 20.60 5.50 -8.57
N GLU A 384 19.80 5.04 -9.53
CA GLU A 384 18.49 4.44 -9.25
C GLU A 384 18.63 3.16 -8.42
N LYS A 385 19.64 2.33 -8.71
CA LYS A 385 19.94 1.15 -7.89
C LYS A 385 20.27 1.53 -6.45
N GLN A 386 21.07 2.56 -6.25
CA GLN A 386 21.42 3.04 -4.91
C GLN A 386 20.19 3.55 -4.15
N LEU A 387 19.33 4.34 -4.80
CA LEU A 387 18.07 4.84 -4.19
C LEU A 387 17.15 3.70 -3.76
N ARG A 388 17.04 2.64 -4.56
CA ARG A 388 16.27 1.43 -4.22
C ARG A 388 16.85 0.69 -3.02
N LEU A 389 18.18 0.55 -2.96
CA LEU A 389 18.89 -0.07 -1.84
C LEU A 389 18.75 0.72 -0.54
N GLU A 390 18.72 2.06 -0.64
CA GLU A 390 18.56 2.98 0.48
C GLU A 390 17.09 3.28 0.81
N SER A 391 16.15 2.53 0.24
CA SER A 391 14.73 2.69 0.55
C SER A 391 14.43 2.49 2.04
N ARG A 392 13.34 3.09 2.49
CA ARG A 392 12.85 3.02 3.87
C ARG A 392 11.75 1.99 4.00
N ASP A 393 11.87 1.20 5.06
CA ASP A 393 10.93 0.12 5.39
C ASP A 393 9.71 0.65 6.15
N TYR A 394 8.64 -0.15 6.17
CA TYR A 394 7.37 0.17 6.82
C TYR A 394 7.46 0.05 8.36
N GLU A 395 6.59 0.77 9.07
CA GLU A 395 6.41 0.62 10.51
C GLU A 395 5.52 -0.58 10.82
N THR A 396 4.34 -0.64 10.20
CA THR A 396 3.41 -1.77 10.33
C THR A 396 2.63 -2.03 9.04
N HIS A 397 1.84 -3.11 9.00
CA HIS A 397 1.02 -3.48 7.86
C HIS A 397 -0.37 -3.99 8.31
N PHE A 398 -1.34 -3.95 7.41
CA PHE A 398 -2.72 -4.37 7.65
C PHE A 398 -3.07 -5.52 6.72
N ILE A 399 -3.45 -6.65 7.32
CA ILE A 399 -3.74 -7.87 6.58
C ILE A 399 -5.24 -8.06 6.35
N GLY A 400 -5.59 -8.61 5.18
CA GLY A 400 -6.87 -9.27 4.98
C GLY A 400 -7.66 -8.84 3.75
N HIS A 401 -7.44 -7.62 3.26
CA HIS A 401 -8.06 -7.18 2.00
C HIS A 401 -7.39 -7.89 0.81
N CYS A 402 -8.04 -7.79 -0.35
CA CYS A 402 -7.53 -8.33 -1.60
C CYS A 402 -7.41 -7.21 -2.65
N ASN A 403 -6.27 -7.16 -3.33
CA ASN A 403 -5.96 -6.18 -4.36
C ASN A 403 -5.21 -6.84 -5.51
N THR A 404 -5.88 -7.67 -6.31
CA THR A 404 -5.27 -8.45 -7.39
C THR A 404 -5.81 -8.11 -8.77
N THR A 405 -7.02 -7.55 -8.84
CA THR A 405 -7.76 -7.42 -10.10
C THR A 405 -7.71 -6.01 -10.67
N THR A 406 -7.73 -4.99 -9.80
CA THR A 406 -7.81 -3.58 -10.21
C THR A 406 -6.55 -2.81 -9.82
N ASP A 407 -6.11 -1.87 -10.65
CA ASP A 407 -4.95 -1.00 -10.37
C ASP A 407 -5.32 0.30 -9.61
N ILE A 408 -6.50 0.34 -8.99
CA ILE A 408 -7.02 1.47 -8.22
C ILE A 408 -7.69 0.90 -6.96
N LYS A 409 -6.98 0.91 -5.82
CA LYS A 409 -7.50 0.40 -4.55
C LYS A 409 -7.21 1.32 -3.39
N GLU A 410 -8.20 2.11 -3.00
CA GLU A 410 -8.02 3.11 -1.96
C GLU A 410 -7.95 2.48 -0.56
N ALA A 411 -7.03 3.01 0.25
CA ALA A 411 -6.94 2.77 1.68
C ALA A 411 -6.72 4.13 2.37
N ASN A 412 -7.50 4.45 3.40
CA ASN A 412 -7.45 5.77 4.05
C ASN A 412 -7.45 5.68 5.58
N PHE A 413 -6.97 6.75 6.21
CA PHE A 413 -7.08 6.96 7.64
C PHE A 413 -8.52 7.31 8.02
N LEU A 414 -8.99 6.81 9.16
CA LEU A 414 -10.36 6.99 9.63
C LEU A 414 -10.39 7.40 11.11
N GLY A 415 -11.30 8.32 11.42
CA GLY A 415 -11.50 8.88 12.75
C GLY A 415 -10.62 10.09 13.03
N GLU A 416 -10.99 10.87 14.06
CA GLU A 416 -10.41 12.18 14.38
C GLU A 416 -8.88 12.17 14.57
N ASN A 417 -8.32 11.09 15.13
CA ASN A 417 -6.89 10.92 15.35
C ASN A 417 -6.28 9.82 14.47
N ALA A 418 -6.91 9.50 13.33
CA ALA A 418 -6.50 8.41 12.47
C ALA A 418 -6.35 7.07 13.24
N ASN A 419 -7.22 6.83 14.22
CA ASN A 419 -7.17 5.65 15.08
C ASN A 419 -7.50 4.37 14.30
N PHE A 420 -8.16 4.49 13.16
CA PHE A 420 -8.53 3.38 12.30
C PHE A 420 -7.98 3.57 10.89
N ILE A 421 -7.82 2.46 10.18
CA ILE A 421 -7.57 2.42 8.74
C ILE A 421 -8.78 1.76 8.09
N CYS A 422 -9.21 2.24 6.93
CA CYS A 422 -10.24 1.60 6.12
C CYS A 422 -9.75 1.38 4.68
N ALA A 423 -10.16 0.27 4.07
CA ALA A 423 -9.84 -0.02 2.67
C ALA A 423 -10.93 -0.87 2.00
N GLY A 424 -11.05 -0.72 0.69
CA GLY A 424 -11.86 -1.59 -0.15
C GLY A 424 -11.11 -2.86 -0.53
N SER A 425 -11.84 -3.87 -0.99
CA SER A 425 -11.29 -5.18 -1.36
C SER A 425 -11.98 -5.75 -2.60
N ASP A 426 -11.28 -6.63 -3.32
CA ASP A 426 -11.77 -7.33 -4.51
C ASP A 426 -12.86 -8.39 -4.24
N ASP A 427 -13.14 -8.68 -2.96
CA ASP A 427 -14.26 -9.53 -2.53
C ASP A 427 -15.52 -8.73 -2.17
N GLY A 428 -15.51 -7.41 -2.37
CA GLY A 428 -16.67 -6.53 -2.15
C GLY A 428 -16.77 -6.06 -0.70
N ILE A 429 -15.84 -6.45 0.16
CA ILE A 429 -15.81 -6.09 1.58
C ILE A 429 -15.02 -4.80 1.80
N ILE A 430 -15.50 -3.98 2.72
CA ILE A 430 -14.78 -2.87 3.31
C ILE A 430 -14.18 -3.37 4.62
N PHE A 431 -12.86 -3.35 4.72
CA PHE A 431 -12.16 -3.71 5.95
C PHE A 431 -11.82 -2.45 6.75
N ILE A 432 -12.04 -2.50 8.06
CA ILE A 432 -11.66 -1.44 8.99
C ILE A 432 -10.78 -2.06 10.08
N TRP A 433 -9.56 -1.55 10.23
CA TRP A 433 -8.59 -1.99 11.23
C TRP A 433 -8.37 -0.92 12.29
N ASP A 434 -8.12 -1.35 13.52
CA ASP A 434 -7.49 -0.51 14.53
C ASP A 434 -6.02 -0.27 14.15
N ARG A 435 -5.62 1.00 14.01
CA ARG A 435 -4.29 1.40 13.51
C ARG A 435 -3.16 0.87 14.39
N LYS A 436 -3.34 0.88 15.72
CA LYS A 436 -2.28 0.54 16.69
C LYS A 436 -2.04 -0.95 16.78
N THR A 437 -3.11 -1.73 16.83
CA THR A 437 -3.04 -3.18 17.01
C THR A 437 -3.10 -3.97 15.70
N THR A 438 -3.33 -3.29 14.57
CA THR A 438 -3.53 -3.87 13.23
C THR A 438 -4.65 -4.90 13.13
N ASN A 439 -5.49 -4.95 14.17
CA ASN A 439 -6.59 -5.88 14.27
C ASN A 439 -7.80 -5.36 13.52
N ILE A 440 -8.55 -6.26 12.89
CA ILE A 440 -9.82 -5.89 12.26
C ILE A 440 -10.81 -5.47 13.36
N ALA A 441 -11.22 -4.21 13.29
CA ALA A 441 -12.26 -3.64 14.13
C ALA A 441 -13.64 -4.05 13.61
N THR A 442 -13.84 -3.99 12.28
CA THR A 442 -15.05 -4.48 11.62
C THR A 442 -14.79 -4.75 10.14
N ALA A 443 -15.67 -5.54 9.51
CA ALA A 443 -15.70 -5.77 8.08
C ALA A 443 -17.16 -5.64 7.61
N LEU A 444 -17.38 -4.93 6.51
CA LEU A 444 -18.70 -4.58 6.01
C LEU A 444 -18.84 -4.98 4.54
N TRP A 445 -19.91 -5.67 4.18
CA TRP A 445 -20.27 -5.91 2.79
C TRP A 445 -20.58 -4.59 2.11
N GLY A 446 -19.67 -4.10 1.26
CA GLY A 446 -19.81 -2.85 0.54
C GLY A 446 -20.56 -3.03 -0.77
N ASP A 447 -19.93 -3.73 -1.70
CA ASP A 447 -20.40 -3.95 -3.07
C ASP A 447 -20.62 -5.45 -3.34
N GLY A 448 -21.39 -5.77 -4.38
CA GLY A 448 -21.61 -7.14 -4.82
C GLY A 448 -20.38 -7.83 -5.43
N SER A 449 -19.39 -7.04 -5.84
CA SER A 449 -18.18 -7.52 -6.50
C SER A 449 -16.92 -6.90 -5.93
N ILE A 450 -16.48 -5.73 -6.42
CA ILE A 450 -15.20 -5.11 -6.02
C ILE A 450 -15.48 -3.73 -5.47
N VAL A 451 -14.93 -3.41 -4.30
CA VAL A 451 -14.87 -2.03 -3.78
C VAL A 451 -13.50 -1.43 -4.14
N ASN A 452 -13.49 -0.31 -4.85
CA ASN A 452 -12.26 0.36 -5.29
C ASN A 452 -11.94 1.61 -4.47
N CYS A 453 -12.96 2.42 -4.19
CA CYS A 453 -12.81 3.70 -3.52
C CYS A 453 -13.44 3.65 -2.13
N VAL A 454 -12.74 4.21 -1.16
CA VAL A 454 -13.19 4.32 0.23
C VAL A 454 -12.69 5.66 0.76
N GLN A 455 -13.53 6.69 0.73
CA GLN A 455 -13.17 8.04 1.12
C GLN A 455 -13.86 8.43 2.43
N PRO A 456 -13.12 8.70 3.51
CA PRO A 456 -13.68 9.23 4.75
C PRO A 456 -14.10 10.70 4.57
N HIS A 457 -15.12 11.13 5.31
CA HIS A 457 -15.48 12.54 5.40
C HIS A 457 -14.39 13.32 6.17
N PRO A 458 -14.01 14.53 5.74
CA PRO A 458 -12.86 15.25 6.30
C PRO A 458 -12.99 15.62 7.78
N SER A 459 -14.22 15.78 8.29
CA SER A 459 -14.48 16.21 9.68
C SER A 459 -15.48 15.36 10.45
N ALA A 460 -16.12 14.39 9.80
CA ALA A 460 -17.18 13.58 10.41
C ALA A 460 -16.79 12.11 10.27
N CYS A 461 -17.22 11.28 11.21
CA CYS A 461 -17.01 9.84 11.12
C CYS A 461 -18.01 9.24 10.12
N LEU A 462 -17.84 9.52 8.84
CA LEU A 462 -18.64 8.98 7.73
C LEU A 462 -17.68 8.51 6.64
N ILE A 463 -18.11 7.54 5.84
CA ILE A 463 -17.33 7.05 4.69
C ILE A 463 -18.24 7.00 3.47
N ALA A 464 -17.68 7.32 2.30
CA ALA A 464 -18.29 7.04 1.02
C ALA A 464 -17.50 5.93 0.32
N THR A 465 -18.20 4.95 -0.26
CA THR A 465 -17.57 3.89 -1.03
C THR A 465 -18.17 3.76 -2.42
N SER A 466 -17.34 3.30 -3.35
CA SER A 466 -17.74 2.94 -4.70
C SER A 466 -16.81 1.89 -5.27
N GLY A 467 -17.31 1.15 -6.26
CA GLY A 467 -16.58 0.03 -6.84
C GLY A 467 -17.00 -0.23 -8.27
N ILE A 468 -17.18 -1.49 -8.62
CA ILE A 468 -17.73 -1.90 -9.93
C ILE A 468 -19.25 -1.72 -9.95
N ASP A 469 -19.91 -1.80 -8.79
CA ASP A 469 -21.34 -1.51 -8.69
C ASP A 469 -21.63 -0.06 -9.15
N PRO A 470 -22.79 0.19 -9.79
CA PRO A 470 -23.14 1.52 -10.28
C PRO A 470 -23.48 2.53 -9.16
N MET A 471 -23.50 2.08 -7.90
CA MET A 471 -24.02 2.86 -6.77
C MET A 471 -22.89 3.31 -5.85
N VAL A 472 -22.91 4.60 -5.48
CA VAL A 472 -22.13 5.13 -4.36
C VAL A 472 -22.89 4.87 -3.07
N LYS A 473 -22.19 4.37 -2.04
CA LYS A 473 -22.78 4.04 -0.73
C LYS A 473 -22.19 4.94 0.35
N LEU A 474 -23.04 5.48 1.23
CA LEU A 474 -22.64 6.28 2.37
C LEU A 474 -22.77 5.46 3.65
N TRP A 475 -21.80 5.58 4.54
CA TRP A 475 -21.67 4.78 5.75
C TRP A 475 -21.57 5.67 6.97
N SER A 476 -22.35 5.36 7.99
CA SER A 476 -22.30 5.98 9.31
C SER A 476 -22.00 4.93 10.39
N PRO A 477 -21.25 5.27 11.45
CA PRO A 477 -20.96 4.37 12.56
C PRO A 477 -22.21 4.01 13.36
N THR A 478 -23.24 4.86 13.34
CA THR A 478 -24.52 4.59 14.00
C THR A 478 -25.50 4.01 13.00
N GLY A 479 -26.09 2.86 13.33
CA GLY A 479 -27.20 2.30 12.56
C GLY A 479 -28.44 3.19 12.61
N GLU A 480 -29.27 3.11 11.58
CA GLU A 480 -30.61 3.70 11.59
C GLU A 480 -31.46 2.94 12.62
N GLU A 481 -31.97 3.65 13.64
CA GLU A 481 -32.99 3.16 14.58
C GLU A 481 -32.64 1.91 15.42
N GLY A 482 -31.36 1.69 15.73
CA GLY A 482 -30.93 0.63 16.67
C GLY A 482 -31.10 -0.81 16.16
N ALA A 483 -31.39 -1.00 14.87
CA ALA A 483 -31.41 -2.31 14.24
C ALA A 483 -29.98 -2.88 14.05
N GLU A 484 -29.84 -4.21 14.10
CA GLU A 484 -28.57 -4.87 13.77
C GLU A 484 -28.19 -4.58 12.32
N ASN A 485 -26.92 -4.19 12.10
CA ASN A 485 -26.42 -3.88 10.77
C ASN A 485 -26.20 -5.19 9.98
N SER A 486 -27.12 -5.49 9.07
CA SER A 486 -27.08 -6.70 8.24
C SER A 486 -25.86 -6.78 7.32
N ARG A 487 -25.13 -5.68 7.11
CA ARG A 487 -23.92 -5.63 6.27
C ARG A 487 -22.65 -6.04 7.01
N VAL A 488 -22.69 -6.22 8.32
CA VAL A 488 -21.53 -6.73 9.06
C VAL A 488 -21.22 -8.14 8.60
N VAL A 489 -19.97 -8.38 8.21
CA VAL A 489 -19.49 -9.70 7.81
C VAL A 489 -19.44 -10.59 9.04
N VAL A 490 -20.18 -11.70 9.02
CA VAL A 490 -20.32 -12.62 10.17
C VAL A 490 -18.99 -13.29 10.51
N ASP A 491 -18.24 -13.75 9.50
CA ASP A 491 -16.91 -14.33 9.68
C ASP A 491 -15.87 -13.63 8.79
N PRO A 492 -15.30 -12.50 9.25
CA PRO A 492 -14.25 -11.81 8.52
C PRO A 492 -13.02 -12.69 8.27
N TRP A 493 -12.80 -13.73 9.08
CA TRP A 493 -11.60 -14.56 8.98
C TRP A 493 -11.63 -15.52 7.80
N ALA A 494 -12.80 -16.07 7.49
CA ALA A 494 -12.98 -16.87 6.28
C ALA A 494 -12.72 -16.04 5.02
N ALA A 495 -13.18 -14.78 5.00
CA ALA A 495 -12.91 -13.84 3.91
C ALA A 495 -11.40 -13.56 3.75
N ILE A 496 -10.70 -13.32 4.87
CA ILE A 496 -9.24 -13.09 4.87
C ILE A 496 -8.46 -14.30 4.34
N GLU A 497 -8.83 -15.51 4.74
CA GLU A 497 -8.17 -16.73 4.28
C GLU A 497 -8.40 -16.93 2.78
N ALA A 498 -9.63 -16.70 2.29
CA ALA A 498 -9.93 -16.72 0.86
C ALA A 498 -9.15 -15.64 0.08
N ASN A 499 -9.04 -14.43 0.62
CA ASN A 499 -8.28 -13.33 0.01
C ASN A 499 -6.78 -13.65 -0.03
N GLN A 500 -6.24 -14.26 1.02
CA GLN A 500 -4.84 -14.71 1.06
C GLN A 500 -4.58 -15.85 0.09
N GLN A 501 -5.52 -16.75 -0.12
CA GLN A 501 -5.38 -17.75 -1.18
C GLN A 501 -5.38 -17.07 -2.55
N ARG A 502 -6.30 -16.12 -2.79
CA ARG A 502 -6.42 -15.39 -4.06
C ARG A 502 -5.17 -14.62 -4.44
N MET A 503 -4.50 -13.99 -3.48
CA MET A 503 -3.28 -13.23 -3.74
C MET A 503 -2.05 -14.11 -4.04
N VAL A 504 -2.05 -15.38 -3.65
CA VAL A 504 -0.96 -16.34 -3.95
C VAL A 504 -1.19 -17.11 -5.26
N MET A 505 -2.45 -17.16 -5.75
CA MET A 505 -2.76 -17.82 -7.02
C MET A 505 -1.92 -17.26 -8.17
N ASP A 506 -1.52 -18.15 -9.08
CA ASP A 506 -0.78 -17.70 -10.26
C ASP A 506 -1.67 -16.80 -11.15
N PRO A 507 -1.09 -15.93 -12.02
CA PRO A 507 -1.89 -15.01 -12.82
C PRO A 507 -2.94 -15.66 -13.72
N PHE A 508 -2.68 -16.89 -14.17
CA PHE A 508 -3.60 -17.64 -15.02
C PHE A 508 -4.75 -18.23 -14.20
N GLU A 509 -4.47 -18.80 -13.04
CA GLU A 509 -5.47 -19.22 -12.05
C GLU A 509 -6.31 -18.04 -11.58
N ASN A 510 -5.69 -16.89 -11.31
CA ASN A 510 -6.39 -15.67 -10.93
C ASN A 510 -7.28 -15.16 -12.07
N MET A 511 -6.79 -15.19 -13.31
CA MET A 511 -7.59 -14.87 -14.50
C MET A 511 -8.76 -15.85 -14.67
N LEU A 512 -8.55 -17.16 -14.51
CA LEU A 512 -9.60 -18.18 -14.59
C LEU A 512 -10.63 -18.03 -13.48
N ALA A 513 -10.18 -17.78 -12.24
CA ALA A 513 -11.05 -17.46 -11.13
C ALA A 513 -11.91 -16.24 -11.47
N ASN A 514 -11.29 -15.16 -11.96
CA ASN A 514 -11.94 -13.92 -12.40
C ASN A 514 -12.88 -14.08 -13.60
N MET A 515 -12.63 -15.03 -14.50
CA MET A 515 -13.56 -15.40 -15.60
C MET A 515 -14.71 -16.29 -15.11
N GLY A 516 -14.47 -17.11 -14.08
CA GLY A 516 -15.44 -17.97 -13.41
C GLY A 516 -16.28 -17.28 -12.34
N TYR A 517 -16.10 -15.97 -12.13
CA TYR A 517 -16.82 -15.13 -11.17
C TYR A 517 -18.31 -14.88 -11.56
N ARG A 518 -19.00 -15.97 -11.92
CA ARG A 518 -20.41 -16.21 -11.63
C ARG A 518 -20.64 -17.26 -10.54
N VAL A 519 -19.58 -17.87 -10.01
CA VAL A 519 -19.70 -18.86 -8.93
C VAL A 519 -19.14 -18.26 -7.65
N SER A 520 -20.01 -17.58 -6.90
CA SER A 520 -19.76 -17.23 -5.49
C SER A 520 -19.40 -18.52 -4.73
N PRO A 521 -18.27 -18.57 -3.98
CA PRO A 521 -18.03 -19.65 -3.02
C PRO A 521 -19.00 -19.63 -1.83
N LEU A 522 -19.95 -18.69 -1.84
CA LEU A 522 -21.00 -18.46 -0.85
C LEU A 522 -22.35 -18.43 -1.57
N GLU A 523 -22.76 -19.54 -2.20
CA GLU A 523 -24.19 -19.76 -2.45
C GLU A 523 -24.91 -19.80 -1.10
N GLY A 524 -25.44 -18.64 -0.67
CA GLY A 524 -26.23 -18.52 0.55
C GLY A 524 -26.17 -17.18 1.30
N GLN A 525 -25.27 -16.25 0.94
CA GLN A 525 -25.27 -14.90 1.52
C GLN A 525 -25.51 -13.86 0.42
N ASP A 526 -26.78 -13.55 0.16
CA ASP A 526 -27.15 -12.37 -0.62
C ASP A 526 -26.47 -11.14 0.01
N THR A 527 -25.72 -10.37 -0.78
CA THR A 527 -25.23 -9.08 -0.30
C THR A 527 -26.44 -8.25 0.10
N PRO A 528 -26.52 -7.79 1.37
CA PRO A 528 -27.72 -7.09 1.83
C PRO A 528 -27.98 -5.90 0.92
N THR A 529 -29.22 -5.68 0.51
CA THR A 529 -29.56 -4.57 -0.38
C THR A 529 -29.15 -3.25 0.26
N CYS A 530 -28.55 -2.35 -0.53
CA CYS A 530 -28.28 -1.00 -0.05
C CYS A 530 -29.62 -0.29 -0.08
N ARG A 531 -30.11 0.20 1.07
CA ARG A 531 -31.15 1.21 1.03
C ARG A 531 -30.51 2.47 0.47
N THR A 532 -30.69 2.66 -0.82
CA THR A 532 -30.46 3.95 -1.47
C THR A 532 -31.63 4.81 -1.03
N SER A 533 -31.39 5.71 -0.07
CA SER A 533 -32.35 6.77 0.23
C SER A 533 -32.42 7.74 -0.93
#